data_AF-A0A963T0U9-F1
#
_entry.id   AF-A0A963T0U9-F1
#
_cell.length_a   1.000
_cell.length_b   1.000
_cell.length_c   1.000
_cell.angle_alpha   90.00
_cell.angle_beta   90.00
_cell.angle_gamma   90.00
#
_symmetry.space_group_name_H-M   'P 1'
#
loop_
_entity.id
_entity.type
_entity.pdbx_description
1 polymer ?
#
loop_
_entity_poly.entity_id
_entity_poly.type
_entity_poly.pdbx_seq_one_letter_code
_entity_poly.pdbx_strand_id
1 'polypeptide(L)'
;MVSGLALVLVLATAFSGRAAEAQSVVATRTLRANTVLAAEDVTLASASIPGVASNETAVIGQEARVAIYQGRPIRAIDLGPPALVGRNQSVVLRYQSGALVITAEGRSLGRAGAGERIKVMNLTSHATVVGTVAPDGSVSVAR
;
A
#
# COMPACT_ATOMS: atom_id res chain seq x y z
N MET A 1 -35.78 18.25 62.61
CA MET A 1 -34.50 18.16 63.32
C MET A 1 -33.83 16.85 62.94
N VAL A 2 -32.75 16.96 62.16
CA VAL A 2 -31.61 16.06 61.92
C VAL A 2 -31.85 14.54 61.76
N SER A 3 -31.43 14.02 60.59
CA SER A 3 -30.70 12.76 60.34
C SER A 3 -31.28 12.03 59.12
N GLY A 4 -30.56 11.66 58.07
CA GLY A 4 -29.14 11.75 57.79
C GLY A 4 -28.90 11.38 56.32
N LEU A 5 -27.77 11.84 55.79
CA LEU A 5 -27.16 11.52 54.50
C LEU A 5 -27.71 10.26 53.81
N ALA A 6 -28.50 10.44 52.76
CA ALA A 6 -28.51 9.50 51.64
C ALA A 6 -27.19 9.70 50.89
N LEU A 7 -26.14 9.03 51.39
CA LEU A 7 -24.82 8.98 50.75
C LEU A 7 -25.02 8.42 49.34
N VAL A 8 -24.77 9.30 48.38
CA VAL A 8 -24.86 9.09 46.94
C VAL A 8 -24.17 7.78 46.54
N LEU A 9 -24.99 6.87 46.04
CA LEU A 9 -24.73 5.81 45.06
C LEU A 9 -23.26 5.70 44.62
N VAL A 10 -22.52 4.75 45.21
CA VAL A 10 -21.24 4.26 44.68
C VAL A 10 -21.55 3.54 43.36
N LEU A 11 -21.60 4.29 42.25
CA LEU A 11 -21.61 3.75 40.90
C LEU A 11 -20.18 3.69 40.36
N ALA A 12 -19.29 3.04 41.11
CA ALA A 12 -17.93 2.71 40.68
C ALA A 12 -17.88 1.24 40.32
N THR A 13 -18.64 0.81 39.32
CA THR A 13 -18.50 -0.55 38.79
C THR A 13 -18.42 -0.55 37.26
N ALA A 14 -17.23 -0.97 36.82
CA ALA A 14 -16.94 -1.57 35.53
C ALA A 14 -17.03 -0.65 34.29
N PHE A 15 -16.17 0.37 34.25
CA PHE A 15 -15.45 0.60 32.99
C PHE A 15 -14.42 -0.53 32.85
N SER A 16 -14.90 -1.73 32.53
CA SER A 16 -14.06 -2.80 32.00
C SER A 16 -13.64 -2.37 30.61
N GLY A 17 -12.74 -1.39 30.55
CA GLY A 17 -11.90 -1.17 29.39
C GLY A 17 -11.20 -2.48 29.16
N ARG A 18 -11.73 -3.29 28.23
CA ARG A 18 -10.95 -4.33 27.60
C ARG A 18 -9.78 -3.57 27.02
N ALA A 19 -8.62 -3.64 27.68
CA ALA A 19 -7.36 -3.30 27.06
C ALA A 19 -7.37 -4.09 25.76
N ALA A 20 -7.60 -3.40 24.64
CA ALA A 20 -7.42 -4.01 23.34
C ALA A 20 -5.98 -4.49 23.37
N GLU A 21 -5.78 -5.81 23.45
CA GLU A 21 -4.44 -6.37 23.27
C GLU A 21 -3.96 -5.80 21.95
N ALA A 22 -3.01 -4.88 22.02
CA ALA A 22 -2.63 -4.13 20.87
C ALA A 22 -1.75 -5.06 20.03
N GLN A 23 -2.41 -5.71 19.08
CA GLN A 23 -1.82 -6.65 18.16
C GLN A 23 -1.03 -5.90 17.08
N SER A 24 0.10 -6.46 16.67
CA SER A 24 0.89 -5.96 15.56
C SER A 24 0.97 -7.00 14.46
N VAL A 25 0.86 -6.55 13.21
CA VAL A 25 1.03 -7.45 12.06
C VAL A 25 2.52 -7.67 11.81
N VAL A 26 2.94 -8.93 11.77
CA VAL A 26 4.32 -9.34 11.52
C VAL A 26 4.40 -10.22 10.27
N ALA A 27 5.55 -10.19 9.60
CA ALA A 27 5.79 -11.00 8.41
C ALA A 27 6.03 -12.48 8.78
N THR A 28 5.31 -13.41 8.15
CA THR A 28 5.45 -14.86 8.37
C THR A 28 6.68 -15.45 7.66
N ARG A 29 7.17 -14.75 6.62
CA ARG A 29 8.37 -15.06 5.85
C ARG A 29 9.10 -13.77 5.46
N THR A 30 10.28 -13.91 4.87
CA THR A 30 10.97 -12.76 4.27
C THR A 30 10.22 -12.26 3.03
N LEU A 31 9.78 -11.01 3.07
CA LEU A 31 9.15 -10.27 1.97
C LEU A 31 10.21 -9.39 1.30
N ARG A 32 10.39 -9.54 -0.01
CA ARG A 32 11.32 -8.70 -0.76
C ARG A 32 10.62 -7.40 -1.16
N ALA A 33 11.40 -6.36 -1.49
CA ALA A 33 10.83 -5.17 -2.13
C ALA A 33 10.07 -5.55 -3.41
N ASN A 34 8.97 -4.85 -3.67
CA ASN A 34 7.98 -5.08 -4.72
C ASN A 34 7.13 -6.36 -4.57
N THR A 35 7.10 -6.96 -3.37
CA THR A 35 6.19 -8.09 -3.08
C THR A 35 4.82 -7.55 -2.71
N VAL A 36 3.77 -8.00 -3.39
CA VAL A 36 2.39 -7.75 -2.93
C VAL A 36 2.07 -8.74 -1.81
N LEU A 37 1.66 -8.23 -0.66
CA LEU A 37 1.40 -9.02 0.54
C LEU A 37 0.12 -9.84 0.36
N ALA A 38 0.23 -11.15 0.51
CA ALA A 38 -0.89 -12.07 0.57
C ALA A 38 -1.31 -12.38 2.03
N ALA A 39 -2.41 -13.10 2.23
CA ALA A 39 -2.88 -13.44 3.58
C ALA A 39 -1.90 -14.35 4.33
N GLU A 40 -1.22 -15.26 3.62
CA GLU A 40 -0.21 -16.15 4.19
C GLU A 40 1.08 -15.43 4.61
N ASP A 41 1.30 -14.19 4.14
CA ASP A 41 2.51 -13.41 4.41
C ASP A 41 2.49 -12.69 5.76
N VAL A 42 1.33 -12.67 6.42
CA VAL A 42 1.05 -11.83 7.58
C VAL A 42 0.43 -12.65 8.71
N THR A 43 0.75 -12.28 9.95
CA THR A 43 0.10 -12.81 11.14
C THR A 43 0.07 -11.75 12.22
N LEU A 44 -0.92 -11.81 13.11
CA LEU A 44 -0.96 -10.98 14.30
C LEU A 44 -0.02 -11.53 15.39
N ALA A 45 0.78 -10.65 15.98
CA ALA A 45 1.57 -10.90 17.17
C ALA A 45 0.98 -10.10 18.34
N SER A 46 0.92 -10.70 19.54
CA SER A 46 0.37 -10.10 20.76
C SER A 46 1.21 -8.97 21.36
N ALA A 47 2.19 -8.45 20.63
CA ALA A 47 3.05 -7.35 21.05
C ALA A 47 2.63 -6.06 20.35
N SER A 48 2.39 -5.00 21.13
CA SER A 48 2.09 -3.67 20.61
C SER A 48 3.35 -2.92 20.26
N ILE A 49 3.49 -2.52 19.01
CA ILE A 49 4.62 -1.71 18.55
C ILE A 49 4.06 -0.46 17.87
N PRO A 50 4.35 0.75 18.39
CA PRO A 50 3.90 1.99 17.77
C PRO A 50 4.30 2.10 16.29
N GLY A 51 3.38 2.54 15.44
CA GLY A 51 3.61 2.73 14.00
C GLY A 51 3.54 1.45 13.14
N VAL A 52 3.09 0.35 13.72
CA VAL A 52 2.89 -0.93 13.03
C VAL A 52 1.41 -1.13 12.71
N ALA A 53 1.10 -1.78 11.59
CA ALA A 53 -0.27 -2.12 11.24
C ALA A 53 -0.90 -3.01 12.33
N SER A 54 -2.11 -2.67 12.77
CA SER A 54 -2.84 -3.40 13.84
C SER A 54 -3.85 -4.40 13.30
N ASN A 55 -4.02 -4.46 11.98
CA ASN A 55 -4.97 -5.34 11.30
C ASN A 55 -4.35 -5.88 10.00
N GLU A 56 -4.43 -7.19 9.80
CA GLU A 56 -3.95 -7.89 8.60
C GLU A 56 -4.61 -7.36 7.33
N THR A 57 -5.91 -7.04 7.38
CA THR A 57 -6.65 -6.53 6.20
C THR A 57 -6.15 -5.17 5.72
N ALA A 58 -5.45 -4.41 6.58
CA ALA A 58 -4.87 -3.13 6.20
C ALA A 58 -3.58 -3.27 5.37
N VAL A 59 -2.92 -4.43 5.44
CA VAL A 59 -1.63 -4.67 4.76
C VAL A 59 -1.74 -5.62 3.58
N ILE A 60 -2.72 -6.52 3.59
CA ILE A 60 -2.97 -7.45 2.47
C ILE A 60 -3.32 -6.64 1.22
N GLY A 61 -2.71 -7.02 0.09
CA GLY A 61 -2.86 -6.33 -1.20
C GLY A 61 -1.99 -5.09 -1.36
N GLN A 62 -1.29 -4.64 -0.32
CA GLN A 62 -0.25 -3.62 -0.44
C GLN A 62 1.05 -4.24 -0.95
N GLU A 63 1.88 -3.43 -1.60
CA GLU A 63 3.21 -3.79 -2.05
C GLU A 63 4.28 -3.29 -1.09
N ALA A 64 5.22 -4.16 -0.71
CA ALA A 64 6.36 -3.83 0.12
C ALA A 64 7.34 -2.93 -0.64
N ARG A 65 7.63 -1.74 -0.10
CA ARG A 65 8.63 -0.80 -0.68
C ARG A 65 10.06 -1.17 -0.32
N VAL A 66 10.24 -1.86 0.80
CA VAL A 66 11.53 -2.33 1.32
C VAL A 66 11.46 -3.82 1.64
N ALA A 67 12.63 -4.44 1.88
CA ALA A 67 12.66 -5.82 2.36
C ALA A 67 12.23 -5.89 3.83
N ILE A 68 11.29 -6.79 4.14
CA ILE A 68 10.79 -7.05 5.49
C ILE A 68 11.13 -8.50 5.84
N TYR A 69 11.98 -8.69 6.85
CA TYR A 69 12.39 -10.03 7.26
C TYR A 69 11.31 -10.74 8.07
N GLN A 70 11.35 -12.08 8.05
CA GLN A 70 10.48 -12.90 8.87
C GLN A 70 10.48 -12.48 10.35
N GLY A 71 9.29 -12.50 10.96
CA GLY A 71 9.06 -12.11 12.34
C GLY A 71 9.16 -10.60 12.60
N ARG A 72 9.45 -9.78 11.57
CA ARG A 72 9.52 -8.33 11.74
C ARG A 72 8.12 -7.71 11.63
N PRO A 73 7.84 -6.66 12.43
CA PRO A 73 6.59 -5.92 12.33
C PRO A 73 6.50 -5.18 10.98
N ILE A 74 5.33 -5.22 10.35
CA ILE A 74 5.04 -4.56 9.07
C ILE A 74 4.53 -3.14 9.35
N ARG A 75 5.33 -2.13 9.03
CA ARG A 75 4.97 -0.72 9.22
C ARG A 75 4.25 -0.20 7.98
N ALA A 76 3.27 0.68 8.18
CA ALA A 76 2.53 1.28 7.07
C ALA A 76 3.43 2.09 6.10
N ILE A 77 4.51 2.70 6.61
CA ILE A 77 5.49 3.45 5.79
C ILE A 77 6.30 2.54 4.86
N ASP A 78 6.42 1.26 5.19
CA ASP A 78 7.13 0.26 4.39
C ASP A 78 6.25 -0.30 3.27
N LEU A 79 4.98 0.13 3.18
CA LEU A 79 3.99 -0.34 2.24
C LEU A 79 3.51 0.77 1.30
N GLY A 80 2.88 0.37 0.20
CA GLY A 80 2.16 1.27 -0.69
C GLY A 80 1.29 0.50 -1.67
N PRO A 81 0.47 1.22 -2.45
CA PRO A 81 -0.32 0.58 -3.50
C PRO A 81 0.61 -0.15 -4.48
N PRO A 82 0.18 -1.31 -5.02
CA PRO A 82 0.98 -2.06 -5.96
C PRO A 82 1.23 -1.26 -7.24
N ALA A 83 2.39 -1.50 -7.85
CA ALA A 83 2.70 -0.89 -9.14
C ALA A 83 1.71 -1.41 -10.19
N LEU A 84 1.09 -0.49 -10.92
CA LEU A 84 0.19 -0.83 -12.03
C LEU A 84 0.99 -1.26 -13.27
N VAL A 85 2.18 -0.69 -13.43
CA VAL A 85 3.14 -1.04 -14.48
C VAL A 85 4.44 -1.49 -13.82
N GLY A 86 4.82 -2.75 -14.03
CA GLY A 86 6.12 -3.32 -13.64
C GLY A 86 7.21 -3.01 -14.66
N ARG A 87 8.48 -3.27 -14.32
CA ARG A 87 9.62 -3.11 -15.23
C ARG A 87 9.59 -4.18 -16.32
N ASN A 88 9.94 -3.77 -17.53
CA ASN A 88 9.87 -4.60 -18.72
C ASN A 88 8.44 -5.12 -18.99
N GLN A 89 7.40 -4.42 -18.55
CA GLN A 89 6.03 -4.72 -18.93
C GLN A 89 5.73 -4.09 -20.31
N SER A 90 4.98 -4.79 -21.15
CA SER A 90 4.42 -4.20 -22.37
C SER A 90 3.26 -3.27 -22.00
N VAL A 91 3.29 -2.04 -22.51
CA VAL A 91 2.30 -1.00 -22.24
C VAL A 91 1.86 -0.32 -23.53
N VAL A 92 0.67 0.26 -23.54
CA VAL A 92 0.22 1.11 -24.63
C VAL A 92 0.68 2.54 -24.34
N LEU A 93 1.49 3.11 -25.23
CA LEU A 93 1.77 4.53 -25.26
C LEU A 93 0.59 5.26 -25.90
N ARG A 94 0.06 6.29 -25.25
CA ARG A 94 -1.02 7.12 -25.78
C ARG A 94 -0.55 8.58 -25.83
N TYR A 95 -0.45 9.14 -27.02
CA TYR A 95 -0.21 10.56 -27.22
C TYR A 95 -1.49 11.23 -27.69
N GLN A 96 -1.82 12.39 -27.10
CA GLN A 96 -3.00 13.17 -27.48
C GLN A 96 -2.62 14.65 -27.68
N SER A 97 -3.01 15.21 -28.81
CA SER A 97 -2.90 16.64 -29.11
C SER A 97 -4.14 17.11 -29.86
N GLY A 98 -4.99 17.89 -29.19
CA GLY A 98 -6.31 18.24 -29.72
C GLY A 98 -7.14 16.99 -30.03
N ALA A 99 -7.59 16.87 -31.28
CA ALA A 99 -8.33 15.70 -31.78
C ALA A 99 -7.44 14.54 -32.24
N LEU A 100 -6.12 14.73 -32.36
CA LEU A 100 -5.19 13.68 -32.77
C LEU A 100 -4.87 12.77 -31.59
N VAL A 101 -5.11 11.47 -31.76
CA VAL A 101 -4.70 10.42 -30.82
C VAL A 101 -3.79 9.45 -31.55
N ILE A 102 -2.59 9.24 -31.01
CA ILE A 102 -1.63 8.25 -31.51
C ILE A 102 -1.45 7.20 -30.42
N THR A 103 -1.50 5.94 -30.82
CA THR A 103 -1.17 4.81 -29.94
C THR A 103 0.03 4.06 -30.50
N ALA A 104 0.86 3.52 -29.61
CA ALA A 104 1.99 2.68 -29.97
C ALA A 104 2.27 1.68 -28.86
N GLU A 105 2.95 0.59 -29.18
CA GLU A 105 3.44 -0.33 -28.17
C GLU A 105 4.74 0.19 -27.55
N GLY A 106 4.83 0.05 -26.23
CA GLY A 106 6.00 0.41 -25.46
C GLY A 106 6.41 -0.70 -24.50
N ARG A 107 7.69 -0.68 -24.11
CA ARG A 107 8.23 -1.50 -23.03
C ARG A 107 8.65 -0.58 -21.89
N SER A 108 8.06 -0.77 -20.71
CA SER A 108 8.41 0.00 -19.52
C SER A 108 9.86 -0.27 -19.10
N LEU A 109 10.58 0.77 -18.70
CA LEU A 109 11.96 0.66 -18.25
C LEU A 109 12.09 0.68 -16.72
N GLY A 110 11.00 0.95 -16.02
CA GLY A 110 10.91 1.01 -14.56
C GLY A 110 9.57 0.45 -14.05
N ARG A 111 9.30 0.66 -12.76
CA ARG A 111 8.00 0.37 -12.14
C ARG A 111 7.30 1.68 -11.81
N ALA A 112 5.98 1.71 -11.91
CA ALA A 112 5.19 2.88 -11.56
C ALA A 112 3.73 2.50 -11.23
N GLY A 113 3.17 3.19 -10.25
CA GLY A 113 1.73 3.21 -9.96
C GLY A 113 0.97 4.17 -10.88
N ALA A 114 -0.36 4.14 -10.81
CA ALA A 114 -1.20 5.11 -11.52
C ALA A 114 -0.86 6.55 -11.09
N GLY A 115 -0.76 7.46 -12.06
CA GLY A 115 -0.38 8.86 -11.86
C GLY A 115 1.13 9.11 -11.73
N GLU A 116 1.96 8.07 -11.64
CA GLU A 116 3.41 8.22 -11.56
C GLU A 116 4.06 8.32 -12.96
N ARG A 117 5.21 9.00 -13.03
CA ARG A 117 5.98 9.12 -14.27
C ARG A 117 6.88 7.91 -14.46
N ILE A 118 6.96 7.44 -15.70
CA ILE A 118 7.77 6.28 -16.08
C ILE A 118 8.45 6.49 -17.43
N LYS A 119 9.66 5.95 -17.57
CA LYS A 119 10.36 5.84 -18.85
C LYS A 119 9.88 4.59 -19.58
N VAL A 120 9.57 4.73 -20.85
CA VAL A 120 9.09 3.64 -21.72
C VAL A 120 9.85 3.72 -23.04
N MET A 121 10.32 2.59 -23.55
CA MET A 121 10.87 2.48 -24.89
C MET A 121 9.74 2.17 -25.86
N ASN A 122 9.54 3.01 -26.88
CA ASN A 122 8.66 2.70 -28.01
C ASN A 122 9.25 1.50 -28.77
N LEU A 123 8.47 0.45 -28.98
CA LEU A 123 8.97 -0.80 -29.59
C LEU A 123 9.15 -0.71 -31.10
N THR A 124 8.52 0.25 -31.77
CA THR A 124 8.66 0.47 -33.21
C THR A 124 9.85 1.37 -33.54
N SER A 125 10.01 2.49 -32.83
CA SER A 125 11.05 3.48 -33.11
C SER A 125 12.30 3.32 -32.24
N HIS A 126 12.25 2.48 -31.21
CA HIS A 126 13.28 2.37 -30.15
C HIS A 126 13.55 3.65 -29.36
N ALA A 127 12.78 4.72 -29.59
CA ALA A 127 12.90 5.96 -28.83
C ALA A 127 12.41 5.76 -27.39
N THR A 128 13.15 6.28 -26.41
CA THR A 128 12.69 6.33 -25.01
C THR A 128 11.88 7.60 -24.78
N VAL A 129 10.66 7.44 -24.28
CA VAL A 129 9.76 8.52 -23.91
C VAL A 129 9.47 8.49 -22.41
N VAL A 130 9.13 9.64 -21.85
CA VAL A 130 8.64 9.76 -20.47
C VAL A 130 7.16 10.07 -20.53
N GLY A 131 6.36 9.27 -19.86
CA GLY A 131 4.92 9.50 -19.74
C GLY A 131 4.43 9.26 -18.32
N THR A 132 3.13 9.43 -18.13
CA THR A 132 2.43 9.20 -16.87
C THR A 132 1.54 7.97 -17.02
N VAL A 133 1.60 7.05 -16.04
CA VAL A 133 0.75 5.86 -16.04
C VAL A 133 -0.70 6.26 -15.79
N ALA A 134 -1.60 5.90 -16.68
CA ALA A 134 -3.04 6.09 -16.52
C ALA A 134 -3.65 4.92 -15.70
N PRO A 135 -4.86 5.08 -15.13
CA PRO A 135 -5.50 4.04 -14.32
C PRO A 135 -5.78 2.73 -15.05
N ASP A 136 -5.80 2.75 -16.38
CA ASP A 136 -5.96 1.56 -17.24
C ASP A 136 -4.63 0.85 -17.56
N GLY A 137 -3.50 1.34 -17.03
CA GLY A 137 -2.16 0.81 -17.28
C GLY A 137 -1.51 1.30 -18.57
N SER A 138 -2.20 2.12 -19.37
CA SER A 138 -1.58 2.83 -20.49
C SER A 138 -0.66 3.94 -19.98
N VAL A 139 0.26 4.40 -20.83
CA VAL A 139 1.18 5.49 -20.52
C VAL A 139 0.87 6.67 -21.41
N SER A 140 0.32 7.72 -20.79
CA SER A 140 0.05 8.99 -21.45
C SER A 140 1.35 9.76 -21.65
N VAL A 141 1.66 10.07 -22.90
CA VAL A 141 2.84 10.86 -23.29
C VAL A 141 2.31 12.21 -23.77
N ALA A 142 2.71 13.29 -23.09
CA ALA A 142 2.43 14.65 -23.51
C ALA A 142 3.74 15.34 -23.89
N ARG A 143 3.66 16.31 -24.79
CA ARG A 143 4.80 17.16 -25.15
C ARG A 143 5.00 18.24 -24.09
#